data_AF-A0AAV6YQI9-F1
#
_entry.id   AF-A0AAV6YQI9-F1
#
_cell.length_a   1.000
_cell.length_b   1.000
_cell.length_c   1.000
_cell.angle_alpha   90.00
_cell.angle_beta   90.00
_cell.angle_gamma   90.00
#
_symmetry.space_group_name_H-M   'P 1'
#
loop_
_entity.id
_entity.type
_entity.pdbx_description
1 polymer ?
#
loop_
_entity_poly.entity_id
_entity_poly.type
_entity_poly.pdbx_seq_one_letter_code
_entity_poly.pdbx_strand_id
1 'polypeptide(L)'
;FVESINLNKKPFHLIGTSMGGCVAGVYASQYPSDISSLTLICPAGLQYPEDSKFLKRLREIQESGNDQKIPLIPSTAEEMEQMLKLCSYVRFKIPQQARTNPSYKFCFIWR
;
A
#
# COMPACT_ATOMS: atom_id res chain seq x y z
N PHE A 1 12.28 -1.62 19.51
CA PHE A 1 10.84 -1.94 19.63
C PHE A 1 10.63 -3.35 20.14
N VAL A 2 10.90 -4.41 19.36
CA VAL A 2 10.62 -5.82 19.74
C VAL A 2 11.22 -6.20 21.11
N GLU A 3 12.50 -5.92 21.33
CA GLU A 3 13.16 -6.14 22.61
C GLU A 3 12.58 -5.28 23.73
N SER A 4 12.30 -4.00 23.44
CA SER A 4 11.74 -3.04 24.39
C SER A 4 10.38 -3.47 24.97
N ILE A 5 9.62 -4.28 24.24
CA ILE A 5 8.35 -4.86 24.68
C ILE A 5 8.41 -6.38 24.91
N ASN A 6 9.63 -6.95 24.94
CA ASN A 6 9.89 -8.36 25.23
C ASN A 6 9.17 -9.37 24.33
N LEU A 7 8.94 -9.03 23.05
CA LEU A 7 8.32 -9.95 22.09
C LEU A 7 9.27 -11.08 21.63
N ASN A 8 10.58 -10.90 21.77
CA ASN A 8 11.62 -11.88 21.38
C ASN A 8 11.86 -13.01 22.40
N LYS A 9 11.03 -13.14 23.44
CA LYS A 9 11.14 -14.26 24.40
C LYS A 9 10.89 -15.62 23.75
N LYS A 10 10.12 -15.65 22.67
CA LYS A 10 9.86 -16.81 21.82
C LYS A 10 9.72 -16.35 20.37
N PRO A 11 10.03 -17.18 19.37
CA PRO A 11 9.80 -16.83 17.98
C PRO A 11 8.34 -16.49 17.71
N PHE A 12 8.08 -15.46 16.90
CA PHE A 12 6.72 -14.96 16.61
C PHE A 12 6.43 -14.88 15.11
N HIS A 13 5.15 -14.76 14.76
CA HIS A 13 4.71 -14.56 13.38
C HIS A 13 4.74 -13.07 13.04
N LEU A 14 5.44 -12.71 11.97
CA LEU A 14 5.54 -11.35 11.48
C LEU A 14 4.68 -11.19 10.22
N ILE A 15 3.84 -10.16 10.20
CA ILE A 15 2.97 -9.85 9.05
C ILE A 15 3.35 -8.47 8.54
N GLY A 16 3.72 -8.38 7.27
CA GLY A 16 4.03 -7.12 6.59
C GLY A 16 3.05 -6.85 5.46
N THR A 17 2.44 -5.66 5.46
CA THR A 17 1.49 -5.23 4.42
C THR A 17 2.02 -4.01 3.68
N SER A 18 1.91 -3.98 2.34
CA SER A 18 2.38 -2.84 1.54
C SER A 18 3.85 -2.48 1.86
N MET A 19 4.15 -1.22 2.18
CA MET A 19 5.47 -0.78 2.65
C MET A 19 5.96 -1.56 3.88
N GLY A 20 5.06 -1.94 4.78
CA GLY A 20 5.36 -2.78 5.94
C GLY A 20 5.91 -4.16 5.55
N GLY A 21 5.63 -4.65 4.34
CA GLY A 21 6.24 -5.86 3.78
C GLY A 21 7.76 -5.75 3.61
N CYS A 22 8.24 -4.59 3.14
CA CYS A 22 9.69 -4.32 3.02
C CYS A 22 10.34 -4.29 4.41
N VAL A 23 9.73 -3.55 5.34
CA VAL A 23 10.22 -3.46 6.73
C VAL A 23 10.25 -4.84 7.40
N ALA A 24 9.18 -5.62 7.22
CA ALA A 24 9.08 -6.96 7.78
C ALA A 24 10.13 -7.92 7.17
N GLY A 25 10.38 -7.83 5.86
CA GLY A 25 11.41 -8.61 5.19
C GLY A 25 12.82 -8.28 5.69
N VAL A 26 13.14 -6.99 5.82
CA VAL A 26 14.43 -6.54 6.37
C VAL A 26 14.58 -6.99 7.83
N TYR A 27 13.54 -6.86 8.66
CA TYR A 27 13.57 -7.36 10.04
C TYR A 27 13.84 -8.87 10.09
N ALA A 28 13.09 -9.66 9.32
CA ALA A 28 13.24 -11.11 9.31
C ALA A 28 14.63 -11.57 8.85
N SER A 29 15.26 -10.83 7.92
CA SER A 29 16.64 -11.12 7.50
C SER A 29 17.69 -10.81 8.57
N GLN A 30 17.48 -9.78 9.39
CA GLN A 30 18.43 -9.38 10.43
C GLN A 30 18.27 -10.18 11.73
N TYR A 31 17.04 -10.59 12.06
CA TYR A 31 16.70 -11.28 13.29
C TYR A 31 15.97 -12.60 13.03
N PRO A 32 16.59 -13.56 12.30
CA PRO A 32 15.92 -14.80 11.91
C PRO A 32 15.50 -15.66 13.11
N SER A 33 16.21 -15.58 14.24
CA SER A 33 15.87 -16.30 15.48
C SER A 33 14.56 -15.83 16.11
N ASP A 34 14.16 -14.59 15.84
CA ASP A 34 12.95 -13.99 16.42
C ASP A 34 11.69 -14.43 15.65
N ILE A 35 11.84 -14.98 14.45
CA ILE A 35 10.73 -15.19 13.51
C ILE A 35 10.39 -16.67 13.37
N SER A 36 9.15 -17.03 13.69
CA SER A 36 8.59 -18.36 13.38
C SER A 36 8.09 -18.43 11.94
N SER A 37 7.43 -17.38 11.45
CA SER A 37 7.05 -17.26 10.04
C SER A 37 6.86 -15.79 9.64
N LEU A 38 7.02 -15.53 8.34
CA LEU A 38 6.79 -14.23 7.73
C LEU A 38 5.63 -14.33 6.72
N THR A 39 4.60 -13.51 6.90
CA THR A 39 3.50 -13.35 5.94
C THR A 39 3.60 -11.99 5.28
N LEU A 40 3.61 -11.97 3.95
CA LEU A 40 3.66 -10.75 3.16
C LEU A 40 2.37 -10.57 2.38
N ILE A 41 1.73 -9.42 2.54
CA ILE A 41 0.50 -9.06 1.83
C ILE A 41 0.81 -7.82 1.00
N CYS A 42 0.66 -7.93 -0.33
CA CYS A 42 0.99 -6.87 -1.30
C CYS A 42 2.31 -6.12 -0.99
N PRO A 43 3.42 -6.81 -0.70
CA PRO A 43 4.62 -6.17 -0.15
C PRO A 43 5.28 -5.21 -1.16
N ALA A 44 5.68 -4.04 -0.68
CA ALA A 44 6.55 -3.13 -1.42
C ALA A 44 7.98 -3.67 -1.45
N GLY A 45 8.74 -3.32 -2.50
CA GLY A 45 10.17 -3.64 -2.59
C GLY A 45 10.50 -5.03 -3.12
N LEU A 46 9.52 -5.90 -3.36
CA LEU A 46 9.73 -7.13 -4.13
C LEU A 46 9.76 -6.85 -5.63
N GLN A 47 10.67 -7.51 -6.34
CA GLN A 47 10.65 -7.53 -7.80
C GLN A 47 9.60 -8.53 -8.27
N TYR A 48 8.65 -8.04 -9.04
CA TYR A 48 7.63 -8.87 -9.68
C TYR A 48 8.06 -9.14 -11.14
N PRO A 49 7.77 -10.33 -11.70
CA PRO A 49 8.08 -10.62 -13.11
C PRO A 49 7.38 -9.67 -14.08
N GLU A 50 6.16 -9.25 -13.71
CA GLU A 50 5.31 -8.37 -14.50
C GLU A 50 4.71 -7.29 -13.61
N ASP A 51 4.75 -6.06 -14.08
CA ASP A 51 4.18 -4.94 -13.36
C ASP A 51 2.66 -4.88 -13.50
N SER A 52 2.00 -4.65 -12.38
CA SER A 52 0.59 -4.28 -12.40
C SER A 52 0.39 -2.94 -13.12
N LYS A 53 -0.82 -2.71 -13.65
CA LYS A 53 -1.21 -1.42 -14.25
C LYS A 53 -0.96 -0.24 -13.30
N PHE A 54 -1.13 -0.49 -12.00
CA PHE A 54 -0.86 0.48 -10.95
C PHE A 54 0.64 0.80 -10.84
N LEU A 55 1.51 -0.22 -10.80
CA LEU A 55 2.96 -0.03 -10.73
C LEU A 55 3.52 0.66 -11.97
N LYS A 56 3.03 0.32 -13.18
CA LYS A 56 3.43 0.99 -14.42
C LYS A 56 3.12 2.49 -14.36
N ARG A 57 1.89 2.84 -13.95
CA ARG A 57 1.48 4.24 -13.82
C ARG A 57 2.25 5.00 -12.73
N LEU A 58 2.61 4.34 -11.63
CA LEU A 58 3.47 4.95 -10.62
C LEU A 58 4.88 5.25 -11.17
N ARG A 59 5.48 4.35 -11.95
CA ARG A 59 6.79 4.60 -12.57
C ARG A 59 6.75 5.73 -13.58
N GLU A 60 5.73 5.77 -14.44
CA GLU A 60 5.56 6.87 -15.41
C GLU A 60 5.50 8.24 -14.71
N ILE A 61 4.81 8.33 -13.57
CA ILE A 61 4.73 9.56 -12.77
C ILE A 61 6.10 9.90 -12.18
N GLN A 62 6.79 8.92 -11.60
CA GLN A 62 8.13 9.09 -11.04
C GLN A 62 9.15 9.55 -12.09
N GLU A 63 9.11 8.98 -13.30
CA GLU A 63 9.96 9.36 -14.43
C GLU A 63 9.62 10.78 -14.95
N SER A 64 8.35 11.17 -14.92
CA SER A 64 7.92 12.50 -15.36
C SER A 64 8.24 13.65 -14.39
N GLY A 65 8.66 13.34 -13.15
CA GLY A 65 8.91 14.32 -12.10
C GLY A 65 7.66 15.11 -11.65
N ASN A 66 6.47 14.62 -12.01
CA ASN A 66 5.20 15.30 -11.73
C ASN A 66 4.57 14.79 -10.42
N ASP A 67 5.13 15.22 -9.30
CA ASP A 67 4.68 14.82 -7.95
C ASP A 67 3.26 15.32 -7.61
N GLN A 68 2.68 16.20 -8.43
CA GLN A 68 1.38 16.84 -8.18
C GLN A 68 0.17 15.90 -8.42
N LYS A 69 0.36 14.67 -8.92
CA LYS A 69 -0.74 13.73 -9.21
C LYS A 69 -0.48 12.31 -8.72
N ILE A 70 -0.30 12.14 -7.41
CA ILE A 70 -0.21 10.81 -6.79
C ILE A 70 -1.55 10.07 -6.96
N PRO A 71 -1.62 8.93 -7.69
CA PRO A 71 -2.88 8.25 -7.99
C PRO A 71 -3.66 7.73 -6.78
N LEU A 72 -2.99 7.64 -5.63
CA LEU A 72 -3.57 7.21 -4.35
C LEU A 72 -4.12 8.36 -3.49
N ILE A 73 -3.93 9.61 -3.91
CA ILE A 73 -4.38 10.80 -3.17
C ILE A 73 -5.29 11.64 -4.09
N PRO A 74 -6.53 11.17 -4.35
CA PRO A 74 -7.44 11.89 -5.21
C PRO A 74 -7.96 13.16 -4.53
N SER A 75 -7.92 14.26 -5.27
CA SER A 75 -8.45 15.56 -4.87
C SER A 75 -9.80 15.85 -5.52
N THR A 76 -10.16 15.14 -6.60
CA THR A 76 -11.48 15.23 -7.26
C THR A 76 -12.22 13.89 -7.28
N ALA A 77 -13.53 13.94 -7.54
CA ALA A 77 -14.35 12.73 -7.67
C ALA A 77 -13.92 11.88 -8.89
N GLU A 78 -13.47 12.53 -9.96
CA GLU A 78 -12.93 11.86 -11.16
C GLU A 78 -11.61 11.15 -10.82
N GLU A 79 -10.73 11.81 -10.07
CA GLU A 79 -9.48 11.20 -9.59
C GLU A 79 -9.77 10.02 -8.66
N MET A 80 -10.80 10.12 -7.80
CA MET A 80 -11.24 9.02 -6.95
C MET A 80 -11.73 7.84 -7.80
N GLU A 81 -12.49 8.09 -8.86
CA GLU A 81 -12.96 7.03 -9.77
C GLU A 81 -11.77 6.36 -10.49
N GLN A 82 -10.78 7.14 -10.92
CA GLN A 82 -9.55 6.61 -11.50
C GLN A 82 -8.75 5.78 -10.50
N MET A 83 -8.61 6.24 -9.26
CA MET A 83 -7.95 5.51 -8.17
C MET A 83 -8.65 4.18 -7.89
N LEU A 84 -9.98 4.18 -7.73
CA LEU A 84 -10.77 2.97 -7.52
C LEU A 84 -10.63 2.00 -8.70
N LYS A 85 -10.60 2.53 -9.93
CA LYS A 85 -10.38 1.73 -11.14
C LYS A 85 -9.02 1.02 -11.15
N LEU A 86 -8.00 1.67 -10.59
CA LEU A 86 -6.64 1.16 -10.48
C LEU A 86 -6.46 0.16 -9.33
N CYS A 87 -7.06 0.44 -8.17
CA CYS A 87 -6.82 -0.32 -6.94
C CYS A 87 -7.81 -1.47 -6.70
N SER A 88 -8.94 -1.49 -7.42
CA SER A 88 -10.01 -2.46 -7.21
C SER A 88 -10.25 -3.34 -8.42
N TYR A 89 -10.32 -4.65 -8.18
CA TYR A 89 -10.80 -5.60 -9.17
C TYR A 89 -12.30 -5.37 -9.46
N VAL A 90 -13.09 -5.24 -8.39
CA VAL A 90 -14.52 -4.90 -8.48
C VAL A 90 -14.69 -3.39 -8.64
N ARG A 91 -15.63 -2.99 -9.50
CA ARG A 91 -15.96 -1.57 -9.71
C ARG A 91 -16.91 -1.09 -8.62
N PHE A 92 -16.41 -0.24 -7.74
CA PHE A 92 -17.24 0.48 -6.77
C PHE A 92 -17.88 1.69 -7.44
N LYS A 93 -19.19 1.88 -7.24
CA LYS A 93 -19.88 3.12 -7.62
C LYS A 93 -19.66 4.15 -6.52
N ILE A 94 -19.14 5.31 -6.89
CA ILE A 94 -19.04 6.44 -5.95
C ILE A 94 -20.46 6.96 -5.67
N PRO A 95 -20.88 7.10 -4.39
CA PRO A 95 -22.16 7.69 -4.05
C PRO A 95 -22.32 9.10 -4.63
N GLN A 96 -23.53 9.46 -5.08
CA GLN A 96 -23.77 10.76 -5.72
C GLN A 96 -23.39 11.94 -4.81
N GLN A 97 -23.59 11.80 -3.50
CA GLN A 97 -23.26 12.80 -2.49
C GLN A 97 -21.77 13.15 -2.45
N ALA A 98 -20.90 12.17 -2.71
CA ALA A 98 -19.46 12.38 -2.80
C ALA A 98 -19.07 13.13 -4.08
N ARG A 99 -19.84 12.98 -5.17
CA ARG A 99 -19.55 13.65 -6.45
C ARG A 99 -19.86 15.15 -6.45
N THR A 100 -20.84 15.58 -5.65
CA THR A 100 -21.39 16.95 -5.73
C THR A 100 -20.87 17.90 -4.67
N ASN A 101 -20.09 17.43 -3.70
CA ASN A 101 -19.64 18.25 -2.58
C ASN A 101 -18.09 18.37 -2.55
N PRO A 102 -17.54 19.54 -2.89
CA PRO A 102 -16.09 19.77 -2.96
C PRO A 102 -15.39 19.79 -1.60
N SER A 103 -16.14 19.75 -0.48
CA SER A 103 -15.57 19.70 0.87
C SER A 103 -15.08 18.30 1.28
N TYR A 104 -15.42 17.24 0.53
CA TYR A 104 -14.94 15.89 0.85
C TYR A 104 -13.48 15.73 0.43
N LYS A 105 -12.64 15.36 1.39
CA LYS A 105 -11.31 14.82 1.11
C LYS A 105 -11.41 13.32 0.94
N PHE A 106 -10.94 12.82 -0.19
CA PHE A 106 -10.93 11.39 -0.49
C PHE A 106 -9.61 10.78 -0.02
N CYS A 107 -9.71 9.78 0.84
CA CYS A 107 -8.57 8.97 1.26
C CYS A 107 -8.98 7.50 1.12
N PHE A 108 -8.20 6.73 0.37
CA PHE A 108 -8.44 5.30 0.25
C PHE A 108 -7.80 4.59 1.43
N ILE A 109 -8.64 4.11 2.35
CA ILE A 109 -8.20 3.30 3.48
C ILE A 109 -8.47 1.85 3.10
N TRP A 110 -7.41 1.05 2.93
CA TRP A 110 -7.52 -0.40 2.91
C TRP A 110 -8.00 -0.85 4.29
N ARG A 111 -9.27 -1.26 4.41
CA ARG A 111 -9.81 -1.99 5.55
C ARG A 111 -9.95 -3.46 5.18
#